data_AF-A0A2W1N599-F1
#
_entry.id   AF-A0A2W1N599-F1
#
_cell.length_a   1.000
_cell.length_b   1.000
_cell.length_c   1.000
_cell.angle_alpha   90.00
_cell.angle_beta   90.00
_cell.angle_gamma   90.00
#
_symmetry.space_group_name_H-M   'P 1'
#
loop_
_entity.id
_entity.type
_entity.pdbx_description
1 polymer ?
#
loop_
_entity_poly.entity_id
_entity_poly.type
_entity_poly.pdbx_seq_one_letter_code
_entity_poly.pdbx_strand_id
1 'polypeptide(L)'
;METSYTWHSGARCVDPRWPLTPTLLPDELLSSWLVRTALAHGCRPDTLTRVVWPGTRAWTCDLDRPHPWANLAALASMAGLSAEMLLATTLWPIVLMLHPNAAVHNSSWWPWILPLGCRSRTRAGGLLCCPHCMAGPIPHYRQQYRLAWHTACPWHHVLLIDRCTSCHSAIQPGRLGVDGKLSECHHCGQSLDRAPPVPVVDTALAFQNFVDARRQSTIFYGQVALSFSEWMCVARVMVSYLETVARQPSAGSRLFCERIGVDLARLKSSSLGLPFEYAAPAERAGLLGQAWVIMQAGPERFVELATETKLPVTAFPLPVTGVPEILMQMVSVLSQHTRHKLARPVFGRTREPLEVWHMWHRLQRRTRRNGIS
;
A
#
# COMPACT_ATOMS: atom_id res chain seq x y z
N MET A 1 -8.03 0.23 -26.75
CA MET A 1 -8.05 1.32 -25.75
C MET A 1 -8.64 0.74 -24.48
N GLU A 2 -7.78 0.18 -23.62
CA GLU A 2 -8.23 -0.39 -22.35
C GLU A 2 -8.70 0.75 -21.45
N THR A 3 -9.92 0.65 -20.97
CA THR A 3 -10.51 1.59 -20.02
C THR A 3 -9.62 1.67 -18.78
N SER A 4 -8.88 2.77 -18.62
CA SER A 4 -8.20 3.08 -17.37
C SER A 4 -9.28 3.31 -16.33
N TYR A 5 -9.54 2.32 -15.50
CA TYR A 5 -10.43 2.43 -14.36
C TYR A 5 -10.03 3.67 -13.53
N THR A 6 -11.02 4.45 -13.09
CA THR A 6 -10.83 5.63 -12.25
C THR A 6 -11.58 5.44 -10.94
N TRP A 7 -10.98 5.86 -9.84
CA TRP A 7 -11.57 5.96 -8.51
C TRP A 7 -12.41 7.24 -8.36
N HIS A 8 -11.97 8.34 -8.97
CA HIS A 8 -12.80 9.54 -9.17
C HIS A 8 -12.32 10.33 -10.40
N SER A 9 -13.26 10.90 -11.14
CA SER A 9 -12.99 11.65 -12.38
C SER A 9 -12.28 13.00 -12.17
N GLY A 10 -12.06 13.40 -10.91
CA GLY A 10 -11.67 14.77 -10.58
C GLY A 10 -12.84 15.73 -10.70
N ALA A 11 -12.57 17.03 -10.53
CA ALA A 11 -13.60 18.06 -10.53
C ALA A 11 -13.03 19.45 -10.84
N ARG A 12 -13.87 20.29 -11.45
CA ARG A 12 -13.62 21.73 -11.56
C ARG A 12 -14.24 22.44 -10.37
N CYS A 13 -13.55 23.46 -9.89
CA CYS A 13 -14.05 24.32 -8.83
C CYS A 13 -15.12 25.27 -9.38
N VAL A 14 -16.18 25.49 -8.61
CA VAL A 14 -17.26 26.44 -8.91
C VAL A 14 -17.26 27.52 -7.83
N ASP A 15 -17.09 28.78 -8.22
CA ASP A 15 -17.04 29.96 -7.35
C ASP A 15 -16.15 29.79 -6.10
N PRO A 16 -14.87 29.37 -6.24
CA PRO A 16 -14.00 29.18 -5.10
C PRO A 16 -13.68 30.52 -4.40
N ARG A 17 -13.69 30.52 -3.06
CA ARG A 17 -13.20 31.67 -2.27
C ARG A 17 -11.68 31.81 -2.34
N TRP A 18 -10.99 30.70 -2.54
CA TRP A 18 -9.57 30.67 -2.82
C TRP A 18 -9.31 30.98 -4.31
N PRO A 19 -8.67 32.13 -4.62
CA PRO A 19 -8.62 32.66 -5.99
C PRO A 19 -7.80 31.79 -6.95
N LEU A 20 -6.83 31.02 -6.46
CA LEU A 20 -5.92 30.21 -7.26
C LEU A 20 -6.15 28.71 -7.03
N THR A 21 -7.41 28.30 -6.82
CA THR A 21 -7.74 26.90 -6.56
C THR A 21 -7.54 26.07 -7.82
N PRO A 22 -6.59 25.12 -7.85
CA PRO A 22 -6.40 24.26 -8.99
C PRO A 22 -7.54 23.25 -9.11
N THR A 23 -7.83 22.85 -10.34
CA THR A 23 -8.75 21.73 -10.59
C THR A 23 -8.26 20.46 -9.90
N LEU A 24 -9.19 19.71 -9.34
CA LEU A 24 -8.94 18.39 -8.82
C LEU A 24 -8.74 17.42 -9.99
N LEU A 25 -7.60 16.72 -10.03
CA LEU A 25 -7.29 15.80 -11.11
C LEU A 25 -7.91 14.41 -10.88
N PRO A 26 -8.09 13.61 -11.95
CA PRO A 26 -8.55 12.24 -11.81
C PRO A 26 -7.63 11.40 -10.91
N ASP A 27 -8.24 10.69 -9.96
CA ASP A 27 -7.59 9.82 -8.96
C ASP A 27 -6.52 10.50 -8.10
N GLU A 28 -6.51 11.83 -8.02
CA GLU A 28 -5.59 12.60 -7.18
C GLU A 28 -5.92 12.46 -5.69
N LEU A 29 -4.92 12.18 -4.86
CA LEU A 29 -5.05 12.16 -3.40
C LEU A 29 -5.42 13.54 -2.84
N LEU A 30 -6.24 13.56 -1.78
CA LEU A 30 -6.55 14.78 -1.03
C LEU A 30 -5.28 15.54 -0.63
N SER A 31 -4.29 14.84 -0.08
CA SER A 31 -3.02 15.45 0.32
C SER A 31 -2.21 15.98 -0.86
N SER A 32 -2.27 15.35 -2.04
CA SER A 32 -1.63 15.86 -3.27
C SER A 32 -2.26 17.19 -3.68
N TRP A 33 -3.59 17.20 -3.77
CA TRP A 33 -4.34 18.38 -4.19
C TRP A 33 -4.13 19.55 -3.21
N LEU A 34 -4.16 19.29 -1.89
CA LEU A 34 -3.87 20.32 -0.88
C LEU A 34 -2.48 20.94 -1.03
N VAL A 35 -1.46 20.14 -1.37
CA VAL A 35 -0.11 20.68 -1.65
C VAL A 35 -0.14 21.55 -2.89
N ARG A 36 -0.75 21.10 -4.00
CA ARG A 36 -0.86 21.91 -5.22
C ARG A 36 -1.61 23.21 -4.98
N THR A 37 -2.71 23.17 -4.22
CA THR A 37 -3.47 24.36 -3.85
C THR A 37 -2.62 25.33 -3.03
N ALA A 38 -1.84 24.84 -2.07
CA ALA A 38 -0.98 25.69 -1.25
C ALA A 38 0.10 26.39 -2.08
N LEU A 39 0.79 25.62 -2.94
CA LEU A 39 1.83 26.14 -3.83
C LEU A 39 1.28 27.14 -4.84
N ALA A 40 0.09 26.89 -5.41
CA ALA A 40 -0.59 27.83 -6.30
C ALA A 40 -0.88 29.17 -5.61
N HIS A 41 -1.15 29.16 -4.30
CA HIS A 41 -1.36 30.36 -3.48
C HIS A 41 -0.05 30.94 -2.91
N GLY A 42 1.12 30.44 -3.31
CA GLY A 42 2.40 30.92 -2.80
C GLY A 42 2.59 30.72 -1.29
N CYS A 43 2.00 29.66 -0.72
CA CYS A 43 2.10 29.37 0.70
C CYS A 43 2.47 27.91 0.98
N ARG A 44 2.89 27.65 2.22
CA ARG A 44 3.23 26.29 2.65
C ARG A 44 1.96 25.45 2.83
N PRO A 45 2.01 24.13 2.58
CA PRO A 45 0.86 23.24 2.81
C PRO A 45 0.29 23.35 4.24
N ASP A 46 1.16 23.54 5.24
CA ASP A 46 0.72 23.71 6.62
C ASP A 46 0.02 25.05 6.87
N THR A 47 0.41 26.12 6.18
CA THR A 47 -0.28 27.42 6.23
C THR A 47 -1.70 27.31 5.68
N LEU A 48 -1.88 26.72 4.49
CA LEU A 48 -3.20 26.56 3.87
C LEU A 48 -4.15 25.75 4.77
N THR A 49 -3.70 24.58 5.24
CA THR A 49 -4.55 23.71 6.06
C THR A 49 -4.94 24.29 7.42
N ARG A 50 -4.14 25.20 7.99
CA ARG A 50 -4.48 25.91 9.24
C ARG A 50 -5.62 26.91 9.07
N VAL A 51 -5.81 27.45 7.87
CA VAL A 51 -6.94 28.35 7.57
C VAL A 51 -8.26 27.57 7.62
N VAL A 52 -8.28 26.36 7.05
CA VAL A 52 -9.51 25.54 6.97
C VAL A 52 -9.77 24.75 8.24
N TRP A 53 -8.72 24.27 8.90
CA TRP A 53 -8.80 23.49 10.13
C TRP A 53 -7.97 24.14 11.26
N PRO A 54 -8.45 25.25 11.84
CA PRO A 54 -7.74 25.97 12.90
C PRO A 54 -7.44 25.09 14.11
N GLY A 55 -6.28 25.31 14.75
CA GLY A 55 -5.84 24.55 15.94
C GLY A 55 -5.38 23.13 15.65
N THR A 56 -5.52 22.64 14.41
CA THR A 56 -5.11 21.27 14.05
C THR A 56 -3.67 21.20 13.56
N ARG A 57 -3.07 20.03 13.71
CA ARG A 57 -1.76 19.68 13.14
C ARG A 57 -1.94 18.71 11.97
N ALA A 58 -2.76 19.09 10.99
CA ALA A 58 -3.16 18.32 9.81
C ALA A 58 -2.03 17.43 9.23
N TRP A 59 -0.85 18.00 8.96
CA TRP A 59 0.29 17.29 8.37
C TRP A 59 1.05 16.33 9.31
N THR A 60 0.59 16.13 10.55
CA THR A 60 1.16 15.14 11.48
C THR A 60 0.52 13.76 11.41
N CYS A 61 -0.57 13.63 10.65
CA CYS A 61 -1.31 12.40 10.44
C CYS A 61 -1.47 12.11 8.94
N ASP A 62 -1.99 10.95 8.58
CA ASP A 62 -2.29 10.61 7.18
C ASP A 62 -3.57 11.33 6.73
N LEU A 63 -3.44 12.45 6.02
CA LEU A 63 -4.58 13.28 5.58
C LEU A 63 -5.50 12.58 4.59
N ASP A 64 -5.02 11.53 3.93
CA ASP A 64 -5.83 10.75 3.01
C ASP A 64 -6.73 9.74 3.76
N ARG A 65 -6.72 9.74 5.10
CA ARG A 65 -7.65 8.99 5.96
C ARG A 65 -8.72 9.92 6.51
N PRO A 66 -9.92 9.42 6.89
CA PRO A 66 -10.92 10.25 7.53
C PRO A 66 -10.43 10.65 8.93
N HIS A 67 -10.67 11.91 9.29
CA HIS A 67 -10.40 12.42 10.63
C HIS A 67 -11.61 13.19 11.14
N PRO A 68 -12.03 13.00 12.41
CA PRO A 68 -13.19 13.72 12.96
C PRO A 68 -13.06 15.25 12.90
N TRP A 69 -11.83 15.78 12.99
CA TRP A 69 -11.56 17.21 12.95
C TRP A 69 -11.47 17.77 11.52
N ALA A 70 -11.31 16.92 10.50
CA ALA A 70 -11.15 17.33 9.11
C ALA A 70 -12.51 17.63 8.48
N ASN A 71 -13.11 18.76 8.87
CA ASN A 71 -14.39 19.21 8.33
C ASN A 71 -14.27 19.47 6.82
N LEU A 72 -14.77 18.53 6.01
CA LEU A 72 -14.75 18.62 4.56
C LEU A 72 -15.72 19.67 4.01
N ALA A 73 -16.79 20.00 4.73
CA ALA A 73 -17.72 21.07 4.32
C ALA A 73 -17.04 22.46 4.40
N ALA A 74 -16.20 22.67 5.42
CA ALA A 74 -15.39 23.88 5.50
C ALA A 74 -14.41 23.98 4.32
N LEU A 75 -13.71 22.88 4.01
CA LEU A 75 -12.79 22.83 2.85
C LEU A 75 -13.53 23.05 1.52
N ALA A 76 -14.66 22.38 1.33
CA ALA A 76 -15.56 22.51 0.20
C ALA A 76 -15.94 23.98 -0.07
N SER A 77 -16.36 24.69 0.98
CA SER A 77 -16.77 26.10 0.88
C SER A 77 -15.65 27.05 0.43
N MET A 78 -14.40 26.74 0.77
CA MET A 78 -13.24 27.54 0.36
C MET A 78 -12.81 27.20 -1.07
N ALA A 79 -12.85 25.92 -1.41
CA ALA A 79 -12.35 25.37 -2.67
C ALA A 79 -13.35 25.41 -3.82
N GLY A 80 -14.63 25.69 -3.57
CA GLY A 80 -15.67 25.58 -4.60
C GLY A 80 -15.87 24.13 -5.07
N LEU A 81 -15.74 23.16 -4.17
CA LEU A 81 -15.92 21.72 -4.43
C LEU A 81 -17.00 21.16 -3.51
N SER A 82 -17.61 20.03 -3.85
CA SER A 82 -18.53 19.35 -2.92
C SER A 82 -17.77 18.53 -1.87
N ALA A 83 -18.38 18.34 -0.69
CA ALA A 83 -17.78 17.54 0.36
C ALA A 83 -17.64 16.06 -0.04
N GLU A 84 -18.58 15.55 -0.83
CA GLU A 84 -18.58 14.20 -1.40
C GLU A 84 -17.41 14.03 -2.37
N MET A 85 -17.15 15.02 -3.22
CA MET A 85 -16.00 15.01 -4.13
C MET A 85 -14.69 15.01 -3.36
N LEU A 86 -14.56 15.84 -2.32
CA LEU A 86 -13.38 15.84 -1.45
C LEU A 86 -13.21 14.50 -0.73
N LEU A 87 -14.30 13.90 -0.23
CA LEU A 87 -14.26 12.58 0.40
C LEU A 87 -13.78 11.51 -0.60
N ALA A 88 -14.20 11.61 -1.87
CA ALA A 88 -13.79 10.69 -2.93
C ALA A 88 -12.28 10.72 -3.20
N THR A 89 -11.58 11.82 -2.90
CA THR A 89 -10.11 11.96 -3.01
C THR A 89 -9.34 11.35 -1.83
N THR A 90 -10.03 10.99 -0.74
CA THR A 90 -9.44 10.25 0.37
C THR A 90 -9.40 8.75 0.07
N LEU A 91 -8.69 7.97 0.87
CA LEU A 91 -8.68 6.51 0.77
C LEU A 91 -9.95 5.86 1.34
N TRP A 92 -10.86 6.66 1.93
CA TRP A 92 -12.02 6.13 2.65
C TRP A 92 -12.97 5.29 1.79
N PRO A 93 -13.36 5.71 0.57
CA PRO A 93 -14.21 4.88 -0.28
C PRO A 93 -13.57 3.52 -0.61
N ILE A 94 -12.24 3.49 -0.79
CA ILE A 94 -11.49 2.27 -1.09
C ILE A 94 -11.44 1.36 0.14
N VAL A 95 -11.27 1.93 1.34
CA VAL A 95 -11.28 1.19 2.60
C VAL A 95 -12.63 0.55 2.86
N LEU A 96 -13.74 1.25 2.62
CA LEU A 96 -15.08 0.68 2.76
C LEU A 96 -15.30 -0.50 1.81
N MET A 97 -14.75 -0.43 0.60
CA MET A 97 -14.82 -1.52 -0.39
C MET A 97 -13.96 -2.73 0.02
N LEU A 98 -12.74 -2.51 0.51
CA LEU A 98 -11.84 -3.59 0.95
C LEU A 98 -12.29 -4.23 2.26
N HIS A 99 -12.86 -3.42 3.15
CA HIS A 99 -13.14 -3.76 4.54
C HIS A 99 -14.57 -3.33 4.91
N PRO A 100 -15.59 -4.07 4.47
CA PRO A 100 -16.99 -3.73 4.80
C PRO A 100 -17.29 -3.80 6.30
N ASN A 101 -16.49 -4.55 7.07
CA ASN A 101 -16.63 -4.64 8.53
C ASN A 101 -15.95 -3.45 9.23
N ALA A 102 -16.70 -2.73 10.07
CA ALA A 102 -16.24 -1.56 10.79
C ALA A 102 -15.09 -1.82 11.80
N ALA A 103 -14.87 -3.06 12.22
CA ALA A 103 -13.86 -3.42 13.22
C ALA A 103 -12.43 -2.94 12.86
N VAL A 104 -12.12 -2.85 11.56
CA VAL A 104 -10.78 -2.42 11.10
C VAL A 104 -10.70 -0.92 10.77
N HIS A 105 -11.82 -0.20 10.73
CA HIS A 105 -11.85 1.22 10.30
C HIS A 105 -11.07 2.14 11.25
N ASN A 106 -11.09 1.85 12.54
CA ASN A 106 -10.33 2.60 13.56
C ASN A 106 -8.89 2.11 13.75
N SER A 107 -8.45 1.10 12.98
CA SER A 107 -7.10 0.55 13.08
C SER A 107 -6.06 1.51 12.48
N SER A 108 -4.90 1.60 13.14
CA SER A 108 -3.73 2.29 12.58
C SER A 108 -3.19 1.60 11.32
N TRP A 109 -3.53 0.33 11.11
CA TRP A 109 -3.15 -0.49 9.97
C TRP A 109 -4.40 -1.01 9.25
N TRP A 110 -4.51 -0.67 7.96
CA TRP A 110 -5.54 -1.21 7.07
C TRP A 110 -4.84 -2.16 6.10
N PRO A 111 -5.19 -3.46 6.07
CA PRO A 111 -4.65 -4.37 5.08
C PRO A 111 -4.87 -3.80 3.68
N TRP A 112 -3.88 -3.99 2.81
CA TRP A 112 -3.83 -3.45 1.46
C TRP A 112 -3.67 -1.93 1.31
N ILE A 113 -3.53 -1.16 2.40
CA ILE A 113 -3.24 0.28 2.33
C ILE A 113 -1.85 0.57 2.88
N LEU A 114 -1.04 1.28 2.09
CA LEU A 114 0.32 1.63 2.46
C LEU A 114 0.35 2.64 3.63
N PRO A 115 1.01 2.31 4.75
CA PRO A 115 1.12 3.21 5.89
C PRO A 115 2.23 4.25 5.68
N LEU A 116 1.92 5.52 5.94
CA LEU A 116 2.94 6.59 5.81
C LEU A 116 3.99 6.60 6.94
N GLY A 117 3.76 5.87 8.04
CA GLY A 117 4.69 5.82 9.18
C GLY A 117 4.95 7.19 9.82
N CYS A 118 3.87 7.94 10.04
CA CYS A 118 3.87 9.32 10.51
C CYS A 118 4.54 9.47 11.88
N ARG A 119 5.40 10.48 12.03
CA ARG A 119 5.89 10.97 13.32
C ARG A 119 6.07 12.47 13.23
N SER A 120 5.23 13.23 13.95
CA SER A 120 5.10 14.67 13.69
C SER A 120 4.92 14.89 12.17
N ARG A 121 5.56 15.88 11.57
CA ARG A 121 5.47 16.17 10.13
C ARG A 121 6.29 15.24 9.24
N THR A 122 7.00 14.25 9.80
CA THR A 122 7.91 13.37 9.05
C THR A 122 7.27 12.01 8.76
N ARG A 123 7.57 11.46 7.58
CA ARG A 123 7.09 10.14 7.12
C ARG A 123 8.25 9.19 6.91
N ALA A 124 8.00 7.91 7.12
CA ALA A 124 9.02 6.87 6.92
C ALA A 124 8.91 6.15 5.56
N GLY A 125 7.85 6.40 4.80
CA GLY A 125 7.59 5.84 3.47
C GLY A 125 6.10 5.92 3.12
N GLY A 126 5.64 4.98 2.28
CA GLY A 126 4.22 4.70 2.04
C GLY A 126 3.54 5.54 0.95
N LEU A 127 4.13 6.69 0.58
CA LEU A 127 3.73 7.43 -0.61
C LEU A 127 4.62 7.00 -1.77
N LEU A 128 4.01 6.65 -2.90
CA LEU A 128 4.72 6.24 -4.11
C LEU A 128 4.43 7.21 -5.26
N CYS A 129 5.33 7.23 -6.24
CA CYS A 129 5.05 7.82 -7.53
C CYS A 129 5.69 7.05 -8.68
N CYS A 130 5.18 7.30 -9.88
CA CYS A 130 5.85 6.91 -11.12
C CYS A 130 6.76 8.08 -11.57
N PRO A 131 8.06 7.84 -11.84
CA PRO A 131 8.97 8.88 -12.33
C PRO A 131 8.45 9.56 -13.61
N HIS A 132 7.84 8.80 -14.52
CA HIS A 132 7.31 9.31 -15.77
C HIS A 132 6.04 10.16 -15.57
N CYS A 133 5.15 9.76 -14.65
CA CYS A 133 4.01 10.62 -14.28
C CYS A 133 4.47 11.95 -13.66
N MET A 134 5.60 11.95 -12.94
CA MET A 134 6.18 13.15 -12.35
C MET A 134 6.87 14.06 -13.38
N ALA A 135 7.27 13.53 -14.54
CA ALA A 135 7.75 14.30 -15.69
C ALA A 135 6.61 14.94 -16.51
N GLY A 136 5.36 14.54 -16.26
CA GLY A 136 4.19 15.04 -16.96
C GLY A 136 3.87 16.52 -16.66
N PRO A 137 2.91 17.10 -17.39
CA PRO A 137 2.61 18.54 -17.31
C PRO A 137 2.11 18.99 -15.93
N ILE A 138 1.31 18.15 -15.25
CA ILE A 138 0.82 18.44 -13.90
C ILE A 138 1.13 17.24 -12.98
N PRO A 139 2.31 17.25 -12.33
CA PRO A 139 2.69 16.21 -11.37
C PRO A 139 1.71 16.14 -10.21
N HIS A 140 1.23 14.94 -9.89
CA HIS A 140 0.32 14.69 -8.77
C HIS A 140 0.50 13.26 -8.24
N TYR A 141 0.11 13.05 -6.98
CA TYR A 141 0.11 11.73 -6.35
C TYR A 141 -1.28 11.12 -6.40
N ARG A 142 -1.34 9.86 -6.82
CA ARG A 142 -2.59 9.17 -7.12
C ARG A 142 -3.02 8.22 -6.02
N GLN A 143 -4.32 8.00 -5.90
CA GLN A 143 -4.91 7.10 -4.91
C GLN A 143 -4.43 5.67 -5.07
N GLN A 144 -4.38 5.14 -6.31
CA GLN A 144 -3.95 3.76 -6.52
C GLN A 144 -2.52 3.50 -6.03
N TYR A 145 -1.67 4.53 -6.01
CA TYR A 145 -0.28 4.42 -5.53
C TYR A 145 -0.17 4.31 -4.00
N ARG A 146 -1.29 4.39 -3.27
CA ARG A 146 -1.40 4.06 -1.84
C ARG A 146 -1.92 2.65 -1.59
N LEU A 147 -2.25 1.91 -2.65
CA LEU A 147 -2.78 0.55 -2.57
C LEU A 147 -1.63 -0.45 -2.65
N ALA A 148 -1.61 -1.43 -1.75
CA ALA A 148 -0.43 -2.27 -1.58
C ALA A 148 -0.21 -3.26 -2.74
N TRP A 149 -1.24 -3.54 -3.55
CA TRP A 149 -1.11 -4.31 -4.80
C TRP A 149 -0.57 -3.48 -5.97
N HIS A 150 -0.58 -2.15 -5.87
CA HIS A 150 0.06 -1.28 -6.85
C HIS A 150 1.56 -1.21 -6.61
N THR A 151 2.29 -1.88 -7.49
CA THR A 151 3.76 -1.87 -7.52
C THR A 151 4.31 -1.27 -8.81
N ALA A 152 3.49 -1.26 -9.87
CA ALA A 152 3.82 -0.74 -11.18
C ALA A 152 2.86 0.39 -11.58
N CYS A 153 3.36 1.31 -12.39
CA CYS A 153 2.52 2.31 -13.03
C CYS A 153 1.67 1.65 -14.14
N PRO A 154 0.33 1.76 -14.11
CA PRO A 154 -0.54 1.16 -15.12
C PRO A 154 -0.43 1.83 -16.49
N TRP A 155 0.19 3.02 -16.59
CA TRP A 155 0.35 3.74 -17.86
C TRP A 155 1.75 3.59 -18.46
N HIS A 156 2.78 3.63 -17.62
CA HIS A 156 4.17 3.63 -18.09
C HIS A 156 4.85 2.27 -17.92
N HIS A 157 4.21 1.32 -17.25
CA HIS A 157 4.71 -0.04 -17.02
C HIS A 157 6.14 -0.06 -16.43
N VAL A 158 6.37 0.83 -15.46
CA VAL A 158 7.59 0.90 -14.66
C VAL A 158 7.26 0.70 -13.20
N LEU A 159 8.21 0.14 -12.44
CA LEU A 159 8.08 0.04 -11.00
C LEU A 159 7.95 1.44 -10.36
N LEU A 160 7.03 1.57 -9.41
CA LEU A 160 6.87 2.79 -8.63
C LEU A 160 8.07 3.00 -7.69
N ILE A 161 8.38 4.26 -7.37
CA ILE A 161 9.41 4.63 -6.39
C ILE A 161 8.75 5.13 -5.10
N ASP A 162 9.35 4.81 -3.95
CA ASP A 162 8.89 5.25 -2.61
C ASP A 162 9.83 6.29 -1.97
N ARG A 163 10.97 6.56 -2.61
CA ARG A 163 12.08 7.39 -2.12
C ARG A 163 12.75 8.15 -3.25
N CYS A 164 13.38 9.27 -2.90
CA CYS A 164 14.28 9.96 -3.81
C CYS A 164 15.50 9.07 -4.12
N THR A 165 15.88 8.95 -5.39
CA THR A 165 17.03 8.15 -5.82
C THR A 165 18.38 8.82 -5.52
N SER A 166 18.39 10.13 -5.27
CA SER A 166 19.61 10.88 -4.91
C SER A 166 19.88 10.84 -3.40
N CYS A 167 18.91 11.23 -2.56
CA CYS A 167 19.15 11.35 -1.11
C CYS A 167 18.44 10.28 -0.26
N HIS A 168 17.72 9.35 -0.89
CA HIS A 168 16.98 8.25 -0.24
C HIS A 168 15.91 8.65 0.80
N SER A 169 15.56 9.94 0.86
CA SER A 169 14.48 10.44 1.71
C SER A 169 13.15 9.93 1.18
N ALA A 170 12.24 9.59 2.10
CA ALA A 170 10.87 9.21 1.75
C ALA A 170 10.15 10.38 1.09
N ILE A 171 9.31 10.10 0.10
CA ILE A 171 8.57 11.12 -0.63
C ILE A 171 7.54 11.80 0.30
N GLN A 172 7.65 13.13 0.45
CA GLN A 172 6.88 13.93 1.41
C GLN A 172 6.54 15.31 0.83
N PRO A 173 5.62 15.41 -0.14
CA PRO A 173 5.27 16.67 -0.79
C PRO A 173 4.70 17.72 0.20
N GLY A 174 4.06 17.27 1.29
CA GLY A 174 3.59 18.16 2.38
C GLY A 174 4.70 18.93 3.11
N ARG A 175 5.98 18.64 2.83
CA ARG A 175 7.14 19.37 3.38
C ARG A 175 7.80 20.32 2.39
N LEU A 176 7.31 20.42 1.16
CA LEU A 176 7.83 21.35 0.17
C LEU A 176 7.78 22.80 0.68
N GLY A 177 8.76 23.59 0.25
CA GLY A 177 8.75 25.05 0.41
C GLY A 177 7.77 25.70 -0.57
N VAL A 178 7.61 27.01 -0.46
CA VAL A 178 6.68 27.79 -1.31
C VAL A 178 7.02 27.66 -2.80
N ASP A 179 8.31 27.62 -3.13
CA ASP A 179 8.79 27.54 -4.53
C ASP A 179 9.01 26.09 -5.02
N GLY A 180 8.66 25.09 -4.21
CA GLY A 180 8.88 23.69 -4.54
C GLY A 180 7.87 23.15 -5.55
N LYS A 181 8.23 22.08 -6.26
CA LYS A 181 7.32 21.37 -7.18
C LYS A 181 6.95 19.98 -6.65
N LEU A 182 5.76 19.49 -6.98
CA LEU A 182 5.33 18.13 -6.56
C LEU A 182 6.24 17.01 -7.09
N SER A 183 6.88 17.25 -8.23
CA SER A 183 7.86 16.36 -8.85
C SER A 183 9.23 16.39 -8.16
N GLU A 184 9.46 17.24 -7.15
CA GLU A 184 10.76 17.39 -6.50
C GLU A 184 10.82 16.70 -5.14
N CYS A 185 12.04 16.28 -4.77
CA CYS A 185 12.31 15.81 -3.42
C CYS A 185 12.30 16.99 -2.44
N HIS A 186 11.41 16.95 -1.44
CA HIS A 186 11.36 17.95 -0.37
C HIS A 186 12.66 18.14 0.42
N HIS A 187 13.60 17.20 0.34
CA HIS A 187 14.84 17.20 1.13
C HIS A 187 16.03 17.75 0.35
N CYS A 188 16.27 17.26 -0.88
CA CYS A 188 17.42 17.66 -1.68
C CYS A 188 17.08 18.49 -2.92
N GLY A 189 15.80 18.73 -3.21
CA GLY A 189 15.34 19.46 -4.40
C GLY A 189 15.46 18.68 -5.71
N GLN A 190 16.12 17.52 -5.73
CA GLN A 190 16.25 16.72 -6.95
C GLN A 190 14.89 16.26 -7.47
N SER A 191 14.68 16.41 -8.79
CA SER A 191 13.48 15.91 -9.45
C SER A 191 13.37 14.38 -9.36
N LEU A 192 12.15 13.91 -9.10
CA LEU A 192 11.77 12.50 -8.96
C LEU A 192 11.65 11.81 -10.32
N ASP A 193 11.55 12.57 -11.42
CA ASP A 193 11.57 12.05 -12.79
C ASP A 193 12.92 11.44 -13.20
N ARG A 194 14.01 11.84 -12.55
CA ARG A 194 15.38 11.34 -12.79
C ARG A 194 15.63 9.94 -12.24
N ALA A 195 14.65 9.34 -11.56
CA ALA A 195 14.76 7.96 -11.12
C ALA A 195 14.81 7.03 -12.35
N PRO A 196 15.83 6.16 -12.46
CA PRO A 196 15.94 5.25 -13.59
C PRO A 196 14.73 4.31 -13.61
N PRO A 197 14.17 4.00 -14.80
CA PRO A 197 13.10 3.04 -14.91
C PRO A 197 13.57 1.66 -14.44
N VAL A 198 12.79 1.05 -13.56
CA VAL A 198 12.99 -0.34 -13.14
C VAL A 198 11.87 -1.18 -13.80
N PRO A 199 12.22 -2.28 -14.49
CA PRO A 199 11.23 -3.17 -15.08
C PRO A 199 10.24 -3.73 -14.06
N VAL A 200 9.03 -4.01 -14.53
CA VAL A 200 7.96 -4.62 -13.73
C VAL A 200 8.16 -6.12 -13.60
N VAL A 201 7.50 -6.72 -12.60
CA VAL A 201 7.34 -8.17 -12.51
C VAL A 201 6.01 -8.51 -13.19
N ASP A 202 6.04 -9.20 -14.33
CA ASP A 202 4.85 -9.43 -15.16
C ASP A 202 3.70 -10.10 -14.41
N THR A 203 3.99 -11.09 -13.57
CA THR A 203 2.96 -11.77 -12.76
C THR A 203 2.35 -10.85 -11.70
N ALA A 204 3.11 -9.89 -11.18
CA ALA A 204 2.60 -8.89 -10.24
C ALA A 204 1.75 -7.84 -10.97
N LEU A 205 2.13 -7.46 -12.20
CA LEU A 205 1.32 -6.59 -13.04
C LEU A 205 0.02 -7.29 -13.45
N ALA A 206 0.06 -8.59 -13.75
CA ALA A 206 -1.14 -9.38 -14.01
C ALA A 206 -2.09 -9.42 -12.80
N PHE A 207 -1.56 -9.64 -11.59
CA PHE A 207 -2.33 -9.51 -10.35
C PHE A 207 -2.97 -8.12 -10.23
N GLN A 208 -2.18 -7.07 -10.41
CA GLN A 208 -2.63 -5.68 -10.31
C GLN A 208 -3.79 -5.39 -11.29
N ASN A 209 -3.59 -5.72 -12.56
CA ASN A 209 -4.60 -5.52 -13.61
C ASN A 209 -5.87 -6.34 -13.35
N PHE A 210 -5.73 -7.57 -12.85
CA PHE A 210 -6.87 -8.42 -12.50
C PHE A 210 -7.75 -7.80 -11.42
N VAL A 211 -7.12 -7.32 -10.33
CA VAL A 211 -7.80 -6.68 -9.19
C VAL A 211 -8.49 -5.40 -9.63
N ASP A 212 -7.77 -4.56 -10.37
CA ASP A 212 -8.28 -3.25 -10.80
C ASP A 212 -9.51 -3.39 -11.73
N ALA A 213 -9.53 -4.41 -12.58
CA ALA A 213 -10.65 -4.69 -13.48
C ALA A 213 -11.91 -5.24 -12.77
N ARG A 214 -11.82 -5.69 -11.50
CA ARG A 214 -12.88 -6.47 -10.82
C ARG A 214 -13.40 -5.86 -9.51
N ARG A 215 -12.99 -4.64 -9.19
CA ARG A 215 -13.39 -3.89 -7.98
C ARG A 215 -14.90 -3.82 -7.66
N GLN A 216 -15.75 -3.92 -8.68
CA GLN A 216 -17.22 -3.81 -8.58
C GLN A 216 -17.94 -5.07 -9.08
N SER A 217 -17.21 -6.18 -9.20
CA SER A 217 -17.71 -7.41 -9.78
C SER A 217 -17.58 -8.55 -8.80
N THR A 218 -18.49 -9.52 -8.92
CA THR A 218 -18.28 -10.85 -8.33
C THR A 218 -17.07 -11.50 -8.97
N ILE A 219 -16.19 -12.07 -8.16
CA ILE A 219 -14.97 -12.73 -8.61
C ILE A 219 -15.11 -14.22 -8.32
N PHE A 220 -14.92 -15.05 -9.35
CA PHE A 220 -14.89 -16.49 -9.17
C PHE A 220 -13.50 -16.96 -8.75
N TYR A 221 -13.44 -17.81 -7.74
CA TYR A 221 -12.25 -18.54 -7.33
C TYR A 221 -12.59 -20.03 -7.30
N GLY A 222 -12.13 -20.75 -8.34
CA GLY A 222 -12.71 -22.05 -8.68
C GLY A 222 -14.18 -21.88 -9.08
N GLN A 223 -15.06 -22.68 -8.49
CA GLN A 223 -16.52 -22.55 -8.68
C GLN A 223 -17.20 -21.61 -7.67
N VAL A 224 -16.43 -21.03 -6.73
CA VAL A 224 -16.99 -20.19 -5.66
C VAL A 224 -17.03 -18.73 -6.08
N ALA A 225 -18.23 -18.13 -6.02
CA ALA A 225 -18.42 -16.70 -6.20
C ALA A 225 -18.04 -15.94 -4.91
N LEU A 226 -17.13 -14.97 -5.04
CA LEU A 226 -16.66 -14.12 -3.93
C LEU A 226 -16.96 -12.65 -4.22
N SER A 227 -17.28 -11.90 -3.17
CA SER A 227 -17.18 -10.43 -3.20
C SER A 227 -15.73 -9.99 -3.36
N PHE A 228 -15.52 -8.74 -3.79
CA PHE A 228 -14.18 -8.15 -3.89
C PHE A 228 -13.40 -8.22 -2.57
N SER A 229 -14.04 -7.91 -1.44
CA SER A 229 -13.41 -7.97 -0.12
C SER A 229 -13.00 -9.40 0.28
N GLU A 230 -13.82 -10.40 -0.04
CA GLU A 230 -13.50 -11.80 0.25
C GLU A 230 -12.32 -12.30 -0.60
N TRP A 231 -12.32 -12.00 -1.90
CA TRP A 231 -11.21 -12.36 -2.77
C TRP A 231 -9.90 -11.67 -2.32
N MET A 232 -9.96 -10.39 -1.96
CA MET A 232 -8.81 -9.65 -1.42
C MET A 232 -8.34 -10.21 -0.07
N CYS A 233 -9.24 -10.77 0.73
CA CYS A 233 -8.91 -11.47 1.96
C CYS A 233 -8.13 -12.76 1.67
N VAL A 234 -8.60 -13.60 0.75
CA VAL A 234 -7.90 -14.83 0.31
C VAL A 234 -6.49 -14.48 -0.22
N ALA A 235 -6.40 -13.50 -1.14
CA ALA A 235 -5.14 -13.05 -1.69
C ALA A 235 -4.16 -12.56 -0.61
N ARG A 236 -4.66 -11.88 0.43
CA ARG A 236 -3.83 -11.36 1.53
C ARG A 236 -3.23 -12.49 2.35
N VAL A 237 -3.97 -13.57 2.53
CA VAL A 237 -3.50 -14.78 3.22
C VAL A 237 -2.45 -15.50 2.40
N MET A 238 -2.60 -15.59 1.07
CA MET A 238 -1.56 -16.16 0.20
C MET A 238 -0.26 -15.35 0.26
N VAL A 239 -0.36 -14.01 0.26
CA VAL A 239 0.80 -13.14 0.46
C VAL A 239 1.46 -13.40 1.83
N SER A 240 0.68 -13.47 2.92
CA SER A 240 1.21 -13.78 4.26
C SER A 240 1.87 -15.16 4.37
N TYR A 241 1.30 -16.15 3.69
CA TYR A 241 1.87 -17.49 3.60
C TYR A 241 3.25 -17.42 2.94
N LEU A 242 3.35 -16.76 1.78
CA LEU A 242 4.62 -16.57 1.07
C LEU A 242 5.63 -15.76 1.87
N GLU A 243 5.22 -14.75 2.64
CA GLU A 243 6.08 -14.05 3.60
C GLU A 243 6.61 -14.99 4.70
N THR A 244 5.84 -15.98 5.10
CA THR A 244 6.26 -16.99 6.08
C THR A 244 7.24 -17.99 5.47
N VAL A 245 6.96 -18.46 4.25
CA VAL A 245 7.88 -19.33 3.49
C VAL A 245 9.22 -18.63 3.23
N ALA A 246 9.20 -17.36 2.81
CA ALA A 246 10.43 -16.60 2.54
C ALA A 246 11.31 -16.42 3.79
N ARG A 247 10.72 -16.43 4.99
CA ARG A 247 11.45 -16.31 6.26
C ARG A 247 11.94 -17.66 6.78
N GLN A 248 11.08 -18.68 6.76
CA GLN A 248 11.33 -19.97 7.39
C GLN A 248 10.73 -21.11 6.55
N PRO A 249 11.38 -21.50 5.44
CA PRO A 249 10.83 -22.51 4.55
C PRO A 249 11.02 -23.91 5.15
N SER A 250 9.90 -24.58 5.47
CA SER A 250 9.85 -26.01 5.81
C SER A 250 9.93 -26.88 4.55
N ALA A 251 10.30 -28.16 4.69
CA ALA A 251 10.34 -29.10 3.57
C ALA A 251 8.99 -29.18 2.83
N GLY A 252 7.87 -29.28 3.58
CA GLY A 252 6.52 -29.28 3.01
C GLY A 252 6.18 -27.99 2.26
N SER A 253 6.54 -26.82 2.82
CA SER A 253 6.28 -25.54 2.15
C SER A 253 7.09 -25.35 0.86
N ARG A 254 8.33 -25.85 0.82
CA ARG A 254 9.14 -25.81 -0.41
C ARG A 254 8.55 -26.71 -1.48
N LEU A 255 8.22 -27.95 -1.11
CA LEU A 255 7.61 -28.92 -2.03
C LEU A 255 6.26 -28.41 -2.56
N PHE A 256 5.44 -27.80 -1.71
CA PHE A 256 4.19 -27.17 -2.13
C PHE A 256 4.44 -26.06 -3.14
N CYS A 257 5.35 -25.12 -2.83
CA CYS A 257 5.66 -24.01 -3.71
C CYS A 257 6.17 -24.49 -5.07
N GLU A 258 7.08 -25.48 -5.08
CA GLU A 258 7.57 -26.09 -6.31
C GLU A 258 6.45 -26.72 -7.13
N ARG A 259 5.56 -27.52 -6.51
CA ARG A 259 4.47 -28.21 -7.20
C ARG A 259 3.37 -27.29 -7.73
N ILE A 260 3.08 -26.18 -7.04
CA ILE A 260 2.08 -25.21 -7.47
C ILE A 260 2.66 -24.20 -8.48
N GLY A 261 3.97 -24.22 -8.72
CA GLY A 261 4.65 -23.37 -9.71
C GLY A 261 5.17 -22.03 -9.15
N VAL A 262 5.26 -21.89 -7.83
CA VAL A 262 5.87 -20.72 -7.19
C VAL A 262 7.39 -20.76 -7.32
N ASP A 263 7.95 -19.70 -7.88
CA ASP A 263 9.39 -19.47 -7.97
C ASP A 263 9.93 -18.93 -6.63
N LEU A 264 10.51 -19.83 -5.84
CA LEU A 264 11.11 -19.51 -4.55
C LEU A 264 12.27 -18.51 -4.65
N ALA A 265 12.98 -18.43 -5.78
CA ALA A 265 14.09 -17.49 -5.95
C ALA A 265 13.60 -16.02 -6.05
N ARG A 266 12.34 -15.83 -6.43
CA ARG A 266 11.67 -14.51 -6.45
C ARG A 266 11.10 -14.10 -5.09
N LEU A 267 10.99 -15.03 -4.14
CA LEU A 267 10.56 -14.72 -2.79
C LEU A 267 11.72 -14.13 -1.99
N LYS A 268 11.62 -12.85 -1.66
CA LYS A 268 12.56 -12.17 -0.77
C LYS A 268 11.91 -11.89 0.57
N SER A 269 12.61 -12.19 1.66
CA SER A 269 12.16 -11.77 2.99
C SER A 269 12.08 -10.25 3.05
N SER A 270 11.02 -9.73 3.69
CA SER A 270 10.86 -8.31 3.97
C SER A 270 12.09 -7.77 4.69
N SER A 271 12.73 -6.74 4.13
CA SER A 271 13.92 -6.11 4.74
C SER A 271 13.67 -5.50 6.12
N LEU A 272 12.41 -5.19 6.43
CA LEU A 272 12.01 -4.55 7.68
C LEU A 272 11.49 -5.54 8.73
N GLY A 273 11.18 -6.78 8.35
CA GLY A 273 10.43 -7.72 9.18
C GLY A 273 9.10 -7.13 9.67
N LEU A 274 8.50 -6.25 8.86
CA LEU A 274 7.19 -5.62 9.08
C LEU A 274 6.17 -6.22 8.11
N PRO A 275 4.85 -6.01 8.34
CA PRO A 275 3.82 -6.48 7.43
C PRO A 275 4.05 -6.05 5.98
N PHE A 276 3.58 -6.86 5.03
CA PHE A 276 3.60 -6.64 3.58
C PHE A 276 3.43 -5.17 3.14
N GLU A 277 2.50 -4.42 3.73
CA GLU A 277 2.21 -3.04 3.34
C GLU A 277 3.38 -2.07 3.62
N TYR A 278 4.37 -2.45 4.43
CA TYR A 278 5.58 -1.68 4.68
C TYR A 278 6.71 -1.96 3.69
N ALA A 279 6.60 -3.02 2.89
CA ALA A 279 7.63 -3.47 1.99
C ALA A 279 7.78 -2.54 0.77
N ALA A 280 9.01 -2.46 0.25
CA ALA A 280 9.31 -1.65 -0.93
C ALA A 280 8.55 -2.18 -2.17
N PRO A 281 8.30 -1.36 -3.20
CA PRO A 281 7.60 -1.78 -4.42
C PRO A 281 8.15 -3.08 -5.04
N ALA A 282 9.48 -3.24 -5.10
CA ALA A 282 10.11 -4.45 -5.64
C ALA A 282 9.87 -5.71 -4.78
N GLU A 283 9.93 -5.57 -3.46
CA GLU A 283 9.65 -6.67 -2.52
C GLU A 283 8.18 -7.11 -2.62
N ARG A 284 7.26 -6.13 -2.67
CA ARG A 284 5.83 -6.39 -2.87
C ARG A 284 5.56 -7.06 -4.22
N ALA A 285 6.22 -6.62 -5.29
CA ALA A 285 6.03 -7.19 -6.62
C ALA A 285 6.43 -8.68 -6.65
N GLY A 286 7.54 -9.06 -6.01
CA GLY A 286 7.93 -10.47 -5.88
C GLY A 286 6.85 -11.32 -5.20
N LEU A 287 6.33 -10.86 -4.05
CA LEU A 287 5.29 -11.55 -3.30
C LEU A 287 3.95 -11.62 -4.06
N LEU A 288 3.50 -10.51 -4.64
CA LEU A 288 2.26 -10.44 -5.42
C LEU A 288 2.32 -11.36 -6.64
N GLY A 289 3.45 -11.36 -7.34
CA GLY A 289 3.64 -12.21 -8.51
C GLY A 289 3.56 -13.69 -8.19
N GLN A 290 4.07 -14.12 -7.03
CA GLN A 290 3.95 -15.51 -6.59
C GLN A 290 2.59 -15.82 -5.96
N ALA A 291 1.97 -14.87 -5.27
CA ALA A 291 0.60 -15.02 -4.79
C ALA A 291 -0.36 -15.21 -5.97
N TRP A 292 -0.14 -14.49 -7.08
CA TRP A 292 -0.91 -14.65 -8.31
C TRP A 292 -0.87 -16.06 -8.86
N VAL A 293 0.29 -16.73 -8.84
CA VAL A 293 0.42 -18.13 -9.27
C VAL A 293 -0.50 -19.04 -8.45
N ILE A 294 -0.49 -18.88 -7.12
CA ILE A 294 -1.37 -19.66 -6.22
C ILE A 294 -2.84 -19.33 -6.50
N MET A 295 -3.19 -18.05 -6.62
CA MET A 295 -4.56 -17.61 -6.86
C MET A 295 -5.10 -18.09 -8.21
N GLN A 296 -4.25 -18.23 -9.23
CA GLN A 296 -4.65 -18.74 -10.55
C GLN A 296 -4.78 -20.26 -10.59
N ALA A 297 -4.08 -21.00 -9.71
CA ALA A 297 -4.25 -22.44 -9.59
C ALA A 297 -5.64 -22.83 -9.05
N GLY A 298 -6.29 -21.94 -8.30
CA GLY A 298 -7.63 -22.16 -7.76
C GLY A 298 -7.63 -22.93 -6.43
N PRO A 299 -8.78 -22.93 -5.72
CA PRO A 299 -8.90 -23.56 -4.42
C PRO A 299 -8.74 -25.08 -4.49
N GLU A 300 -9.22 -25.74 -5.55
CA GLU A 300 -9.18 -27.20 -5.69
C GLU A 300 -7.73 -27.70 -5.79
N ARG A 301 -6.94 -27.09 -6.68
CA ARG A 301 -5.52 -27.44 -6.85
C ARG A 301 -4.70 -27.08 -5.61
N PHE A 302 -5.03 -25.97 -4.95
CA PHE A 302 -4.41 -25.63 -3.68
C PHE A 302 -4.65 -26.73 -2.64
N VAL A 303 -5.91 -27.15 -2.46
CA VAL A 303 -6.31 -28.14 -1.45
C VAL A 303 -5.61 -29.48 -1.72
N GLU A 304 -5.65 -29.97 -2.95
CA GLU A 304 -4.97 -31.19 -3.39
C GLU A 304 -3.48 -31.18 -2.99
N LEU A 305 -2.75 -30.15 -3.42
CA LEU A 305 -1.32 -30.03 -3.16
C LEU A 305 -1.00 -29.80 -1.68
N ALA A 306 -1.83 -29.04 -0.97
CA ALA A 306 -1.64 -28.78 0.46
C ALA A 306 -1.77 -30.06 1.29
N THR A 307 -2.71 -30.94 0.93
CA THR A 307 -2.87 -32.26 1.55
C THR A 307 -1.70 -33.17 1.24
N GLU A 308 -1.31 -33.31 -0.03
CA GLU A 308 -0.18 -34.15 -0.45
C GLU A 308 1.14 -33.79 0.23
N THR A 309 1.41 -32.49 0.33
CA THR A 309 2.66 -31.96 0.91
C THR A 309 2.60 -31.77 2.42
N LYS A 310 1.45 -32.09 3.05
CA LYS A 310 1.19 -31.95 4.49
C LYS A 310 1.50 -30.54 5.00
N LEU A 311 1.07 -29.51 4.27
CA LEU A 311 1.32 -28.12 4.63
C LEU A 311 0.83 -27.81 6.06
N PRO A 312 1.66 -27.17 6.92
CA PRO A 312 1.28 -26.90 8.29
C PRO A 312 0.33 -25.70 8.38
N VAL A 313 -0.71 -25.82 9.22
CA VAL A 313 -1.66 -24.72 9.49
C VAL A 313 -0.97 -23.47 10.04
N THR A 314 0.14 -23.64 10.76
CA THR A 314 0.92 -22.53 11.34
C THR A 314 1.55 -21.60 10.30
N ALA A 315 1.63 -22.02 9.03
CA ALA A 315 2.12 -21.18 7.95
C ALA A 315 1.09 -20.16 7.44
N PHE A 316 -0.19 -20.30 7.81
CA PHE A 316 -1.30 -19.49 7.31
C PHE A 316 -1.90 -18.63 8.43
N PRO A 317 -1.49 -17.35 8.56
CA PRO A 317 -2.10 -16.45 9.53
C PRO A 317 -3.46 -15.99 9.01
N LEU A 318 -4.53 -16.61 9.53
CA LEU A 318 -5.90 -16.19 9.24
C LEU A 318 -6.24 -14.85 9.91
N PRO A 319 -7.07 -14.01 9.28
CA PRO A 319 -7.67 -12.85 9.92
C PRO A 319 -8.48 -13.24 11.17
N VAL A 320 -8.56 -12.32 12.13
CA VAL A 320 -9.32 -12.55 13.38
C VAL A 320 -10.83 -12.59 13.13
N THR A 321 -11.32 -11.83 12.15
CA THR A 321 -12.73 -11.75 11.77
C THR A 321 -12.88 -11.65 10.25
N GLY A 322 -14.06 -11.97 9.73
CA GLY A 322 -14.36 -11.84 8.30
C GLY A 322 -13.60 -12.81 7.41
N VAL A 323 -13.28 -14.00 7.92
CA VAL A 323 -12.65 -15.08 7.16
C VAL A 323 -13.69 -15.67 6.19
N PRO A 324 -13.47 -15.64 4.86
CA PRO A 324 -14.39 -16.25 3.91
C PRO A 324 -14.48 -17.76 4.09
N GLU A 325 -15.65 -18.35 3.84
CA GLU A 325 -15.89 -19.79 4.03
C GLU A 325 -14.93 -20.65 3.20
N ILE A 326 -14.65 -20.25 1.95
CA ILE A 326 -13.68 -20.97 1.09
C ILE A 326 -12.30 -21.04 1.73
N LEU A 327 -11.89 -20.01 2.48
CA LEU A 327 -10.60 -19.99 3.14
C LEU A 327 -10.59 -20.92 4.36
N MET A 328 -11.71 -21.03 5.08
CA MET A 328 -11.90 -22.01 6.16
C MET A 328 -11.80 -23.44 5.61
N GLN A 329 -12.42 -23.71 4.45
CA GLN A 329 -12.33 -25.00 3.77
C GLN A 329 -10.89 -25.32 3.35
N MET A 330 -10.19 -24.37 2.72
CA MET A 330 -8.78 -24.53 2.34
C MET A 330 -7.86 -24.79 3.53
N VAL A 331 -8.13 -24.15 4.69
CA VAL A 331 -7.31 -24.35 5.89
C VAL A 331 -7.64 -25.66 6.61
N SER A 332 -8.86 -26.19 6.46
CA SER A 332 -9.30 -27.42 7.14
C SER A 332 -8.47 -28.66 6.76
N VAL A 333 -7.88 -28.67 5.56
CA VAL A 333 -7.05 -29.79 5.07
C VAL A 333 -5.58 -29.69 5.48
N LEU A 334 -5.18 -28.59 6.13
CA LEU A 334 -3.80 -28.36 6.54
C LEU A 334 -3.43 -29.22 7.74
N SER A 335 -2.17 -29.64 7.81
CA SER A 335 -1.67 -30.47 8.89
C SER A 335 -1.60 -29.69 10.21
N GLN A 336 -2.18 -30.29 11.26
CA GLN A 336 -2.02 -29.81 12.62
C GLN A 336 -0.79 -30.47 13.24
N HIS A 337 0.24 -29.67 13.51
CA HIS A 337 1.36 -30.11 14.33
C HIS A 337 1.15 -29.67 15.78
N THR A 338 1.31 -30.59 16.71
CA THR A 338 1.38 -30.29 18.14
C THR A 338 2.52 -29.30 18.35
N ARG A 339 2.23 -28.12 18.91
CA ARG A 339 3.28 -27.17 19.29
C ARG A 339 4.25 -27.89 20.22
N HIS A 340 5.49 -28.14 19.79
CA HIS A 340 6.54 -28.45 20.74
C HIS A 340 6.63 -27.27 21.72
N LYS A 341 6.57 -27.55 23.03
CA LYS A 341 6.74 -26.55 24.09
C LYS A 341 7.96 -25.70 23.72
N LEU A 342 7.76 -24.39 23.51
CA LEU A 342 8.88 -23.47 23.45
C LEU A 342 9.71 -23.68 24.72
N ALA A 343 10.96 -24.07 24.55
CA ALA A 343 11.93 -24.01 25.64
C ALA A 343 11.88 -22.59 26.22
N ARG A 344 11.88 -22.48 27.56
CA ARG A 344 11.93 -21.18 28.26
C ARG A 344 12.98 -20.29 27.62
N PRO A 345 12.71 -18.99 27.43
CA PRO A 345 13.70 -18.09 26.86
C PRO A 345 14.93 -18.11 27.76
N VAL A 346 16.04 -18.64 27.23
CA VAL A 346 17.34 -18.57 27.89
C VAL A 346 17.76 -17.11 27.84
N PHE A 347 17.87 -16.47 29.01
CA PHE A 347 18.44 -15.14 29.14
C PHE A 347 19.86 -15.15 28.57
N GLY A 348 20.16 -14.25 27.63
CA GLY A 348 21.48 -14.15 26.99
C GLY A 348 21.60 -14.73 25.58
N ARG A 349 20.50 -15.08 24.91
CA ARG A 349 20.56 -15.50 23.49
C ARG A 349 21.07 -14.35 22.60
N THR A 350 22.19 -14.55 21.92
CA THR A 350 22.63 -13.69 20.82
C THR A 350 21.55 -13.66 19.74
N ARG A 351 21.20 -12.46 19.27
CA ARG A 351 20.18 -12.29 18.22
C ARG A 351 20.64 -12.97 16.93
N GLU A 352 19.70 -13.61 16.24
CA GLU A 352 19.94 -14.20 14.93
C GLU A 352 20.35 -13.10 13.92
N PRO A 353 21.27 -13.38 12.96
CA PRO A 353 21.74 -12.38 12.01
C PRO A 353 20.62 -11.64 11.25
N LEU A 354 19.57 -12.37 10.85
CA LEU A 354 18.40 -11.78 10.17
C LEU A 354 17.63 -10.79 11.06
N GLU A 355 17.53 -11.07 12.36
CA GLU A 355 16.86 -10.17 13.31
C GLU A 355 17.68 -8.88 13.50
N VAL A 356 19.00 -8.99 13.63
CA VAL A 356 19.92 -7.83 13.69
C VAL A 356 19.80 -6.99 12.43
N TRP A 357 19.76 -7.63 11.26
CA TRP A 357 19.62 -6.96 9.98
C TRP A 357 18.28 -6.21 9.85
N HIS A 358 17.16 -6.82 10.25
CA HIS A 358 15.86 -6.13 10.32
C HIS A 358 15.91 -4.93 11.27
N MET A 359 16.55 -5.08 12.44
CA MET A 359 16.70 -3.97 13.38
C MET A 359 17.51 -2.81 12.79
N TRP A 360 18.58 -3.11 12.08
CA TRP A 360 19.40 -2.12 11.39
C TRP A 360 18.61 -1.36 10.32
N HIS A 361 17.88 -2.06 9.44
CA HIS A 361 17.04 -1.40 8.43
C HIS A 361 15.92 -0.57 9.05
N ARG A 362 15.29 -1.06 10.13
CA ARG A 362 14.31 -0.29 10.89
C ARG A 362 14.92 0.94 11.55
N LEU A 363 16.16 0.86 12.03
CA LEU A 363 16.90 2.00 12.56
C LEU A 363 17.19 3.00 11.46
N GLN A 364 17.79 2.59 10.33
CA GLN A 364 18.03 3.45 9.17
C GLN A 364 16.75 4.16 8.71
N ARG A 365 15.63 3.44 8.63
CA ARG A 365 14.31 4.00 8.31
C ARG A 365 13.88 5.09 9.31
N ARG A 366 14.16 4.94 10.61
CA ARG A 366 13.86 5.96 11.63
C ARG A 366 14.82 7.14 11.58
N THR A 367 16.11 6.88 11.39
CA THR A 367 17.18 7.89 11.31
C THR A 367 16.94 8.82 10.13
N ARG A 368 16.69 8.26 8.93
CA ARG A 368 16.30 9.02 7.73
C ARG A 368 15.01 9.80 7.90
N ARG A 369 13.97 9.21 8.52
CA ARG A 369 12.72 9.94 8.81
C ARG A 369 12.99 11.20 9.64
N ASN A 370 13.91 11.13 10.60
CA ASN A 370 14.23 12.25 11.48
C ASN A 370 15.23 13.24 10.85
N GLY A 371 15.68 13.04 9.60
CA GLY A 371 16.66 13.91 8.95
C GLY A 371 18.07 13.81 9.55
N ILE A 372 18.36 12.71 10.24
CA ILE A 372 19.71 12.40 10.71
C ILE A 372 20.36 11.64 9.55
N SER A 373 21.31 12.27 8.85
CA SER A 373 22.06 11.69 7.74
C SER A 373 23.44 11.24 8.20
#